data_AF-A0A9D6DHE8-F1
#
_entry.id   AF-A0A9D6DHE8-F1
#
_cell.length_a   1.000
_cell.length_b   1.000
_cell.length_c   1.000
_cell.angle_alpha   90.00
_cell.angle_beta   90.00
_cell.angle_gamma   90.00
#
_symmetry.space_group_name_H-M   'P 1'
#
loop_
_entity.id
_entity.type
_entity.pdbx_description
1 polymer ?
#
loop_
_entity_poly.entity_id
_entity_poly.type
_entity_poly.pdbx_seq_one_letter_code
_entity_poly.pdbx_strand_id
1 'polypeptide(L)' 'SGDTTGRGWGVWAPPTMYFVDRQGRLVGRMIGPGRWEGREARAFVEALLARG' A
#
# COMPACT_ATOMS: atom_id res chain seq x y z
N SER A 1 -17.66 -11.82 1.38
CA SER A 1 -16.69 -11.51 2.45
C SER A 1 -15.70 -10.39 2.12
N GLY A 2 -15.62 -9.86 0.88
CA GLY A 2 -14.82 -8.67 0.55
C GLY A 2 -15.39 -7.32 1.03
N ASP A 3 -16.70 -7.25 1.26
CA ASP A 3 -17.41 -6.03 1.72
C ASP A 3 -16.97 -5.57 3.12
N THR A 4 -16.69 -6.51 4.03
CA THR A 4 -16.25 -6.17 5.40
C THR A 4 -14.82 -5.63 5.44
N THR A 5 -13.92 -6.20 4.62
CA THR A 5 -12.52 -5.78 4.58
C THR A 5 -12.38 -4.40 3.95
N GLY A 6 -13.11 -4.10 2.86
CA GLY A 6 -13.07 -2.77 2.24
C GLY A 6 -13.51 -1.66 3.19
N ARG A 7 -14.64 -1.85 3.89
CA ARG A 7 -15.16 -0.89 4.87
C ARG A 7 -14.20 -0.69 6.05
N GLY A 8 -13.67 -1.78 6.62
CA GLY A 8 -12.74 -1.72 7.75
C GLY A 8 -11.43 -0.99 7.42
N TRP A 9 -11.00 -1.04 6.16
CA TRP A 9 -9.81 -0.34 5.67
C TRP A 9 -10.11 1.06 5.10
N GLY A 10 -11.37 1.51 5.05
CA GLY A 10 -11.73 2.80 4.45
C GLY A 10 -11.55 2.87 2.93
N VAL A 11 -11.69 1.72 2.26
CA VAL A 11 -11.63 1.61 0.81
C VAL A 11 -12.97 2.08 0.23
N TRP A 12 -12.92 3.15 -0.56
CA TRP A 12 -14.08 3.70 -1.27
C TRP A 12 -13.86 3.79 -2.79
N ALA A 13 -12.62 3.62 -3.26
CA ALA A 13 -12.25 3.62 -4.68
C ALA A 13 -11.23 2.50 -4.98
N PRO A 14 -11.62 1.44 -5.70
CA PRO A 14 -10.68 0.40 -6.12
C PRO A 14 -9.90 0.77 -7.41
N PRO A 15 -8.67 0.25 -7.59
CA PRO A 15 -7.89 -0.43 -6.56
C PRO A 15 -7.36 0.60 -5.53
N THR A 16 -7.35 0.20 -4.25
CA THR A 16 -6.64 0.93 -3.19
C THR A 16 -5.54 0.02 -2.65
N MET A 17 -4.33 0.55 -2.48
CA MET A 17 -3.20 -0.15 -1.89
C MET A 17 -2.76 0.55 -0.60
N TYR A 18 -2.31 -0.25 0.37
CA TYR A 18 -1.76 0.22 1.62
C TYR A 18 -0.34 -0.31 1.76
N PHE A 19 0.56 0.52 2.28
CA PHE A 19 1.92 0.12 2.58
C PHE A 19 2.08 0.01 4.08
N VAL A 20 2.62 -1.12 4.52
CA VAL A 20 2.81 -1.46 5.92
C VAL A 20 4.28 -1.79 6.14
N ASP A 21 4.90 -1.22 7.16
CA ASP A 21 6.28 -1.54 7.53
C ASP A 21 6.37 -2.85 8.33
N ARG A 22 7.59 -3.27 8.73
CA ARG A 22 7.76 -4.54 9.44
C ARG A 22 7.28 -4.51 10.89
N GLN A 23 7.01 -3.34 11.47
CA GLN A 23 6.35 -3.23 12.78
C GLN A 23 4.83 -3.28 12.66
N GLY A 24 4.28 -3.42 11.44
CA GLY A 24 2.84 -3.44 11.21
C GLY A 24 2.21 -2.06 11.16
N ARG A 25 2.98 -0.98 11.01
CA ARG A 25 2.45 0.39 10.93
C ARG A 25 2.13 0.75 9.48
N LEU A 26 1.02 1.47 9.28
CA LEU A 26 0.69 2.05 7.98
C LEU A 26 1.62 3.22 7.66
N VAL A 27 2.33 3.12 6.53
CA VAL A 27 3.33 4.10 6.08
C VAL A 27 2.97 4.77 4.76
N GLY A 28 1.88 4.34 4.13
CA GLY A 28 1.34 5.00 2.94
C GLY A 28 0.06 4.37 2.42
N ARG A 29 -0.61 5.11 1.52
CA ARG A 29 -1.79 4.68 0.78
C ARG A 29 -1.70 5.19 -0.66
N MET A 30 -2.16 4.37 -1.61
CA MET A 30 -2.34 4.74 -3.01
C MET A 30 -3.76 4.40 -3.46
N ILE A 31 -4.36 5.26 -4.27
CA ILE A 31 -5.67 5.06 -4.89
C ILE A 31 -5.46 5.08 -6.41
N GLY A 32 -6.01 4.08 -7.10
CA GLY A 32 -5.83 3.90 -8.54
C GLY A 32 -4.70 2.93 -8.90
N PRO A 33 -4.52 2.63 -10.20
CA PRO A 33 -3.54 1.65 -10.65
C PRO A 33 -2.10 2.11 -10.36
N GLY A 34 -1.26 1.18 -9.90
CA GLY A 34 0.17 1.40 -9.70
C GLY A 34 1.00 0.86 -10.86
N ARG A 35 2.07 1.57 -11.22
CA ARG A 35 3.10 1.08 -12.14
C ARG A 35 4.23 0.38 -11.36
N TRP A 36 3.94 -0.83 -10.90
CA TRP A 36 4.80 -1.56 -9.95
C TRP A 36 6.13 -2.03 -10.53
N GLU A 37 6.24 -2.10 -11.85
CA GLU A 37 7.45 -2.50 -12.57
C GLU A 37 8.45 -1.33 -12.72
N GLY A 38 8.05 -0.12 -12.33
CA GLY A 38 8.85 1.09 -12.45
C GLY A 38 9.98 1.20 -11.42
N ARG A 39 11.03 1.95 -11.78
CA ARG A 39 12.14 2.26 -10.87
C ARG A 39 11.69 2.97 -9.61
N GLU A 40 10.68 3.83 -9.71
CA GLU A 40 10.12 4.57 -8.57
C GLU A 40 9.43 3.64 -7.56
N ALA A 41 8.62 2.69 -8.04
CA ALA A 41 7.98 1.69 -7.19
C ALA A 41 9.01 0.82 -6.46
N ARG A 42 10.07 0.41 -7.17
CA ARG A 42 11.19 -0.32 -6.58
C ARG A 42 11.92 0.49 -5.51
N ALA A 43 12.31 1.73 -5.83
CA ALA A 43 13.02 2.61 -4.90
C ALA A 43 12.20 2.89 -3.63
N PHE A 44 10.88 3.06 -3.78
CA PHE A 44 9.98 3.21 -2.64
C PHE A 44 9.98 1.97 -1.73
N VAL A 45 9.85 0.77 -2.29
CA VAL A 45 9.88 -0.48 -1.51
C VAL A 45 11.25 -0.67 -0.84
N GLU A 46 12.35 -0.43 -1.55
CA GLU A 46 13.71 -0.49 -0.98
C GLU A 46 13.87 0.48 0.20
N ALA A 47 13.34 1.70 0.09
CA ALA A 47 13.36 2.68 1.18
C ALA A 47 12.52 2.22 2.39
N LEU A 48 11.40 1.53 2.18
CA LEU A 48 10.63 0.94 3.28
C LEU A 48 11.39 -0.21 3.94
N LEU A 49 12.02 -1.07 3.14
CA LEU A 49 12.80 -2.21 3.67
C LEU A 49 14.03 -1.76 4.46
N ALA A 50 14.61 -0.60 4.15
CA ALA A 50 15.73 -0.04 4.90
C ALA A 50 15.33 0.53 6.27
N ARG A 51 14.03 0.79 6.52
CA ARG A 51 13.54 1.48 7.72
C ARG A 51 13.29 0.59 8.93
N GLY A 52 13.59 -0.71 8.82
CA GLY A 52 13.31 -1.71 9.84
C GLY A 52 11.87 -2.13 9.70
#